data_AF-A0A5E4V0S5-F1
#
_entry.id   AF-A0A5E4V0S5-F1
#
_cell.length_a   1.000
_cell.length_b   1.000
_cell.length_c   1.000
_cell.angle_alpha   90.00
_cell.angle_beta   90.00
_cell.angle_gamma   90.00
#
_symmetry.space_group_name_H-M   'P 1'
#
loop_
_entity.id
_entity.type
_entity.pdbx_description
1 polymer ?
#
loop_
_entity_poly.entity_id
_entity_poly.type
_entity_poly.pdbx_seq_one_letter_code
_entity_poly.pdbx_strand_id
1 'polypeptide(L)'
;MTPGTPRALHALLSMRERELALAQHDGRQLAERQVRLARNVDQLTRLYRAVSINGRRANAYSFQNRADYKRALVQMIETQQAPMAQLARSQTVAAQAVRDAQRRREGVATLVTRHELAVKQARNKREQQAQVAQALEVWQRGVSSREAHGAVGDIGAIGEIAPRVCVDKACTAVAWVGKTHSASRTSPEPGALPCCK
;
A
#
# COMPACT_ATOMS: atom_id res chain seq x y z
N MET A 1 -20.83 14.57 -14.83
CA MET A 1 -20.23 13.23 -14.58
C MET A 1 -18.86 13.21 -15.22
N THR A 2 -17.80 12.76 -14.53
CA THR A 2 -16.45 12.63 -15.10
C THR A 2 -16.08 11.14 -15.19
N PRO A 3 -16.37 10.46 -16.32
CA PRO A 3 -16.14 9.02 -16.46
C PRO A 3 -14.64 8.63 -16.59
N GLY A 4 -13.73 9.61 -16.70
CA GLY A 4 -12.32 9.36 -17.00
C GLY A 4 -11.36 9.29 -15.79
N THR A 5 -11.79 9.72 -14.60
CA THR A 5 -10.90 9.86 -13.44
C THR A 5 -10.33 8.54 -12.89
N PRO A 6 -11.06 7.41 -12.81
CA PRO A 6 -10.49 6.19 -12.21
C PRO A 6 -9.39 5.58 -13.09
N ARG A 7 -9.61 5.51 -14.42
CA ARG A 7 -8.62 4.95 -15.35
C ARG A 7 -7.34 5.78 -15.39
N ALA A 8 -7.46 7.11 -15.33
CA ALA A 8 -6.30 8.01 -15.29
C ALA A 8 -5.48 7.84 -14.00
N LEU A 9 -6.13 7.73 -12.83
CA LEU A 9 -5.43 7.54 -11.55
C LEU A 9 -4.71 6.19 -11.48
N HIS A 10 -5.32 5.10 -11.95
CA HIS A 10 -4.65 3.81 -12.04
C HIS A 10 -3.50 3.81 -13.04
N ALA A 11 -3.62 4.52 -14.18
CA ALA A 11 -2.53 4.69 -15.12
C ALA A 11 -1.35 5.43 -14.47
N LEU A 12 -1.61 6.51 -13.74
CA LEU A 12 -0.58 7.24 -12.98
C LEU A 12 0.08 6.35 -11.92
N LEU A 13 -0.69 5.54 -11.19
CA LEU A 13 -0.14 4.61 -10.21
C LEU A 13 0.80 3.59 -10.88
N SER A 14 0.38 3.01 -12.01
CA SER A 14 1.22 2.06 -12.77
C SER A 14 2.50 2.71 -13.31
N MET A 15 2.45 3.98 -13.70
CA MET A 15 3.63 4.75 -14.10
C MET A 15 4.60 4.92 -12.92
N ARG A 16 4.09 5.30 -11.73
CA ARG A 16 4.91 5.47 -10.52
C ARG A 16 5.52 4.16 -10.03
N GLU A 17 4.82 3.04 -10.20
CA GLU A 17 5.37 1.71 -9.87
C GLU A 17 6.52 1.33 -10.80
N ARG A 18 6.43 1.66 -12.10
CA ARG A 18 7.54 1.46 -13.05
C ARG A 18 8.73 2.35 -12.71
N GLU A 19 8.50 3.62 -12.39
CA GLU A 19 9.57 4.54 -11.96
C GLU A 19 10.29 4.04 -10.71
N LEU A 20 9.54 3.54 -9.72
CA LEU A 20 10.12 2.93 -8.52
C LEU A 20 10.96 1.70 -8.87
N ALA A 21 10.45 0.82 -9.74
CA ALA A 21 11.18 -0.37 -10.17
C ALA A 21 12.48 -0.02 -10.90
N LEU A 22 12.49 1.02 -11.74
CA LEU A 22 13.68 1.54 -12.40
C LEU A 22 14.69 2.09 -11.38
N ALA A 23 14.26 2.94 -10.44
CA ALA A 23 15.14 3.48 -9.41
C ALA A 23 15.77 2.37 -8.54
N GLN A 24 14.99 1.33 -8.21
CA GLN A 24 15.51 0.15 -7.48
C GLN A 24 16.49 -0.66 -8.32
N HIS A 25 16.24 -0.80 -9.63
CA HIS A 25 17.15 -1.48 -10.54
C HIS A 25 18.50 -0.76 -10.64
N ASP A 26 18.49 0.56 -10.80
CA ASP A 26 19.71 1.37 -10.85
C ASP A 26 20.50 1.29 -9.53
N GLY A 27 19.80 1.33 -8.40
CA GLY A 27 20.41 1.12 -7.08
C GLY A 27 21.11 -0.24 -6.95
N ARG A 28 20.49 -1.31 -7.46
CA ARG A 28 21.11 -2.66 -7.50
C ARG A 28 22.33 -2.70 -8.40
N GLN A 29 22.28 -2.12 -9.59
CA GLN A 29 23.43 -2.07 -10.49
C GLN A 29 24.63 -1.35 -9.85
N LEU A 30 24.39 -0.24 -9.14
CA LEU A 30 25.45 0.48 -8.43
C LEU A 30 26.04 -0.34 -7.28
N ALA A 31 25.21 -1.08 -6.53
CA ALA A 31 25.67 -1.99 -5.49
C ALA A 31 26.53 -3.12 -6.06
N GLU A 32 26.12 -3.73 -7.17
CA GLU A 32 26.91 -4.78 -7.83
C GLU A 32 28.27 -4.26 -8.31
N ARG A 33 28.31 -3.07 -8.92
CA ARG A 33 29.56 -2.44 -9.36
C ARG A 33 30.50 -2.17 -8.19
N GLN A 34 29.97 -1.69 -7.06
CA GLN A 34 30.77 -1.47 -5.85
C GLN A 34 31.35 -2.79 -5.31
N VAL A 35 30.54 -3.86 -5.24
CA VAL A 35 31.02 -5.18 -4.78
C VAL A 35 32.12 -5.71 -5.68
N ARG A 36 31.99 -5.59 -7.01
CA ARG A 36 33.04 -6.01 -7.96
C ARG A 36 34.33 -5.23 -7.77
N LEU A 37 34.25 -3.90 -7.63
CA LEU A 37 35.43 -3.06 -7.42
C LEU A 37 36.09 -3.32 -6.06
N ALA A 38 35.31 -3.47 -5.00
CA ALA A 38 35.83 -3.81 -3.67
C ALA A 38 36.59 -5.15 -3.70
N ARG A 39 36.05 -6.17 -4.38
CA ARG A 39 36.75 -7.46 -4.56
C ARG A 39 38.06 -7.31 -5.33
N ASN A 40 38.09 -6.49 -6.37
CA ASN A 40 39.32 -6.23 -7.13
C ASN A 40 40.38 -5.56 -6.27
N VAL A 41 40.00 -4.52 -5.52
CA VAL A 41 40.90 -3.82 -4.59
C VAL A 41 41.42 -4.78 -3.51
N ASP A 42 40.56 -5.64 -2.95
CA ASP A 42 40.96 -6.65 -1.98
C ASP A 42 41.97 -7.64 -2.57
N GLN A 43 41.75 -8.11 -3.81
CA GLN A 43 42.67 -9.01 -4.50
C GLN A 43 44.04 -8.35 -4.74
N LEU A 44 44.06 -7.11 -5.23
CA LEU A 44 45.29 -6.35 -5.44
C LEU A 44 46.02 -6.10 -4.12
N THR A 45 45.29 -5.80 -3.05
CA THR A 45 45.85 -5.59 -1.72
C THR A 45 46.47 -6.88 -1.17
N ARG A 46 45.83 -8.04 -1.40
CA ARG A 46 46.39 -9.36 -1.02
C ARG A 46 47.69 -9.64 -1.80
N LEU A 47 47.71 -9.40 -3.12
CA LEU A 47 48.91 -9.56 -3.93
C LEU A 47 50.04 -8.65 -3.44
N TYR A 48 49.73 -7.39 -3.14
CA TYR A 48 50.70 -6.43 -2.60
C TYR A 48 51.33 -6.92 -1.29
N ARG A 49 50.49 -7.43 -0.37
CA ARG A 49 50.95 -7.98 0.93
C ARG A 49 51.75 -9.28 0.79
N ALA A 50 51.40 -10.12 -0.18
CA ALA A 50 52.07 -11.39 -0.43
C ALA A 50 53.49 -11.22 -0.98
N VAL A 51 53.77 -10.13 -1.70
CA VAL A 51 55.12 -9.83 -2.20
C VAL A 51 55.99 -9.39 -1.02
N SER A 52 56.78 -10.32 -0.48
CA SER A 52 57.78 -10.01 0.55
C SER A 52 59.14 -9.64 -0.08
N ILE A 53 59.84 -8.69 0.53
CA ILE A 53 61.21 -8.29 0.15
C ILE A 53 62.24 -9.04 1.02
N ASN A 54 61.85 -10.18 1.61
CA ASN A 54 62.67 -10.86 2.61
C ASN A 54 63.30 -12.11 2.00
N GLY A 55 64.53 -11.98 1.52
CA GLY A 55 65.34 -13.11 1.07
C GLY A 55 66.83 -12.77 1.07
N ARG A 56 67.63 -13.48 1.87
CA ARG A 56 69.08 -13.29 2.03
C ARG A 56 69.93 -13.60 0.78
N ARG A 57 69.32 -14.08 -0.31
CA ARG A 57 70.02 -14.51 -1.55
C ARG A 57 69.28 -14.14 -2.85
N ALA A 58 68.57 -13.01 -2.87
CA ALA A 58 67.95 -12.52 -4.09
C ALA A 58 68.94 -11.64 -4.89
N ASN A 59 69.02 -11.83 -6.21
CA ASN A 59 69.84 -11.00 -7.10
C ASN A 59 69.25 -9.56 -7.16
N ALA A 60 70.06 -8.52 -7.39
CA ALA A 60 69.64 -7.12 -7.52
C ALA A 60 68.47 -6.94 -8.50
N TYR A 61 68.50 -7.64 -9.64
CA TYR A 61 67.40 -7.65 -10.62
C TYR A 61 66.08 -8.19 -10.05
N SER A 62 66.12 -9.16 -9.14
CA SER A 62 64.92 -9.70 -8.49
C SER A 62 64.32 -8.73 -7.47
N PHE A 63 65.14 -7.89 -6.84
CA PHE A 63 64.67 -6.82 -5.97
C PHE A 63 64.01 -5.69 -6.76
N GLN A 64 64.64 -5.28 -7.87
CA GLN A 64 64.09 -4.24 -8.75
C GLN A 64 62.74 -4.67 -9.34
N ASN A 65 62.65 -5.88 -9.90
CA ASN A 65 61.38 -6.40 -10.44
C ASN A 65 60.27 -6.49 -9.37
N ARG A 66 60.60 -6.86 -8.12
CA ARG A 66 59.63 -6.88 -7.02
C ARG A 66 59.19 -5.48 -6.61
N ALA A 67 60.11 -4.52 -6.58
CA ALA A 67 59.81 -3.12 -6.28
C ALA A 67 58.91 -2.48 -7.35
N ASP A 68 59.23 -2.73 -8.63
CA ASP A 68 58.44 -2.24 -9.76
C ASP A 68 57.05 -2.89 -9.81
N TYR A 69 56.96 -4.19 -9.55
CA TYR A 69 55.67 -4.88 -9.40
C TYR A 69 54.84 -4.32 -8.25
N LYS A 70 55.45 -4.02 -7.09
CA LYS A 70 54.75 -3.35 -5.98
C LYS A 70 54.26 -1.96 -6.34
N ARG A 71 55.07 -1.15 -7.04
CA ARG A 71 54.61 0.16 -7.54
C ARG A 71 53.43 0.02 -8.48
N ALA A 72 53.48 -0.93 -9.42
CA ALA A 72 52.38 -1.18 -10.34
C ALA A 72 51.08 -1.58 -9.59
N LEU A 73 51.17 -2.45 -8.59
CA LEU A 73 50.02 -2.81 -7.75
C LEU A 73 49.45 -1.62 -6.99
N VAL A 74 50.30 -0.75 -6.43
CA VAL A 74 49.85 0.46 -5.74
C VAL A 74 49.13 1.41 -6.71
N GLN A 75 49.69 1.65 -7.90
CA GLN A 75 49.05 2.46 -8.93
C GLN A 75 47.68 1.88 -9.35
N MET A 76 47.58 0.56 -9.51
CA MET A 76 46.31 -0.10 -9.81
C MET A 76 45.28 0.02 -8.67
N ILE A 77 45.72 0.01 -7.42
CA ILE A 77 44.83 0.23 -6.26
C ILE A 77 44.36 1.69 -6.24
N GLU A 78 45.27 2.65 -6.40
CA GLU A 78 44.96 4.09 -6.39
C GLU A 78 43.98 4.47 -7.51
N THR A 79 44.19 3.94 -8.72
CA THR A 79 43.27 4.16 -9.86
C THR A 79 41.86 3.61 -9.60
N GLN A 80 41.72 2.58 -8.76
CA GLN A 80 40.43 2.00 -8.39
C GLN A 80 39.78 2.69 -7.18
N GLN A 81 40.51 3.48 -6.38
CA GLN A 81 39.95 4.18 -5.22
C GLN A 81 39.07 5.37 -5.60
N ALA A 82 39.48 6.16 -6.60
CA ALA A 82 38.69 7.29 -7.10
C ALA A 82 37.27 6.89 -7.55
N PRO A 83 37.07 5.85 -8.39
CA PRO A 83 35.72 5.42 -8.77
C PRO A 83 34.93 4.84 -7.59
N MET A 84 35.57 4.22 -6.58
CA MET A 84 34.84 3.77 -5.38
C MET A 84 34.24 4.95 -4.59
N ALA A 85 35.00 6.02 -4.40
CA ALA A 85 34.51 7.22 -3.70
C ALA A 85 33.36 7.88 -4.47
N GLN A 86 33.46 7.94 -5.79
CA GLN A 86 32.38 8.44 -6.65
C GLN A 86 31.13 7.54 -6.57
N LEU A 87 31.30 6.22 -6.62
CA LEU A 87 30.21 5.25 -6.52
C LEU A 87 29.47 5.34 -5.18
N ALA A 88 30.19 5.56 -4.07
CA ALA A 88 29.54 5.76 -2.76
C ALA A 88 28.60 6.98 -2.77
N ARG A 89 29.00 8.08 -3.42
CA ARG A 89 28.13 9.25 -3.62
C ARG A 89 26.95 8.93 -4.54
N SER A 90 27.17 8.17 -5.61
CA SER A 90 26.07 7.73 -6.50
C SER A 90 25.07 6.84 -5.78
N GLN A 91 25.51 6.00 -4.83
CA GLN A 91 24.62 5.15 -4.04
C GLN A 91 23.75 5.93 -3.07
N THR A 92 24.28 6.97 -2.42
CA THR A 92 23.45 7.81 -1.54
C THR A 92 22.38 8.54 -2.34
N VAL A 93 22.72 9.04 -3.53
CA VAL A 93 21.78 9.65 -4.47
C VAL A 93 20.74 8.62 -4.95
N ALA A 94 21.14 7.41 -5.32
CA ALA A 94 20.22 6.35 -5.74
C ALA A 94 19.26 5.95 -4.61
N ALA A 95 19.75 5.84 -3.37
CA ALA A 95 18.91 5.56 -2.21
C ALA A 95 17.90 6.69 -1.93
N GLN A 96 18.30 7.95 -2.12
CA GLN A 96 17.39 9.09 -2.07
C GLN A 96 16.33 9.02 -3.17
N ALA A 97 16.74 8.74 -4.42
CA ALA A 97 15.82 8.60 -5.54
C ALA A 97 14.78 7.49 -5.34
N VAL A 98 15.17 6.34 -4.76
CA VAL A 98 14.23 5.27 -4.39
C VAL A 98 13.22 5.73 -3.35
N ARG A 99 13.67 6.44 -2.30
CA ARG A 99 12.76 7.00 -1.28
C ARG A 99 11.81 8.03 -1.88
N ASP A 100 12.28 8.87 -2.80
CA ASP A 100 11.46 9.88 -3.45
C ASP A 100 10.42 9.24 -4.38
N ALA A 101 10.81 8.25 -5.17
CA ALA A 101 9.90 7.48 -6.01
C ALA A 101 8.84 6.76 -5.17
N GLN A 102 9.23 6.17 -4.03
CA GLN A 102 8.33 5.53 -3.09
C GLN A 102 7.30 6.51 -2.54
N ARG A 103 7.74 7.69 -2.05
CA ARG A 103 6.84 8.75 -1.55
C ARG A 103 5.84 9.21 -2.61
N ARG A 104 6.28 9.39 -3.85
CA ARG A 104 5.40 9.77 -4.98
C ARG A 104 4.36 8.67 -5.26
N ARG A 105 4.77 7.41 -5.25
CA ARG A 105 3.88 6.25 -5.44
C ARG A 105 2.83 6.15 -4.34
N GLU A 106 3.23 6.34 -3.08
CA GLU A 106 2.33 6.34 -1.92
C GLU A 106 1.32 7.50 -1.96
N GLY A 107 1.76 8.68 -2.39
CA GLY A 107 0.88 9.83 -2.61
C GLY A 107 -0.23 9.52 -3.62
N VAL A 108 0.12 8.93 -4.77
CA VAL A 108 -0.87 8.53 -5.78
C VAL A 108 -1.76 7.39 -5.30
N ALA A 109 -1.22 6.39 -4.60
CA ALA A 109 -2.02 5.30 -4.02
C ALA A 109 -3.07 5.82 -3.01
N THR A 110 -2.72 6.82 -2.23
CA THR A 110 -3.66 7.49 -1.31
C THR A 110 -4.78 8.21 -2.07
N LEU A 111 -4.48 8.83 -3.21
CA LEU A 111 -5.50 9.47 -4.05
C LEU A 111 -6.44 8.44 -4.69
N VAL A 112 -5.91 7.31 -5.18
CA VAL A 112 -6.69 6.20 -5.74
C VAL A 112 -7.67 5.66 -4.70
N THR A 113 -7.18 5.32 -3.50
CA THR A 113 -8.02 4.78 -2.42
C THR A 113 -9.11 5.75 -1.97
N ARG A 114 -8.80 7.05 -1.86
CA ARG A 114 -9.80 8.09 -1.58
C ARG A 114 -10.86 8.18 -2.67
N HIS A 115 -10.46 8.09 -3.95
CA HIS A 115 -11.40 8.14 -5.06
C HIS A 115 -12.32 6.91 -5.08
N GLU A 116 -11.78 5.72 -4.89
CA GLU A 116 -12.57 4.48 -4.80
C GLU A 116 -13.57 4.53 -3.66
N LEU A 117 -13.18 5.04 -2.49
CA LEU A 117 -14.06 5.20 -1.34
C LEU A 117 -15.19 6.20 -1.63
N ALA A 118 -14.87 7.34 -2.26
CA ALA A 118 -15.88 8.32 -2.67
C ALA A 118 -16.88 7.75 -3.69
N VAL A 119 -16.40 6.96 -4.66
CA VAL A 119 -17.25 6.28 -5.66
C VAL A 119 -18.16 5.27 -4.98
N LYS A 120 -17.65 4.45 -4.06
CA LYS A 120 -18.46 3.50 -3.27
C LYS A 120 -19.54 4.21 -2.46
N GLN A 121 -19.19 5.29 -1.76
CA GLN A 121 -20.17 6.07 -0.99
C GLN A 121 -21.25 6.70 -1.88
N ALA A 122 -20.87 7.25 -3.04
CA ALA A 122 -21.82 7.81 -3.99
C ALA A 122 -22.78 6.75 -4.55
N ARG A 123 -22.27 5.54 -4.83
CA ARG A 123 -23.07 4.40 -5.27
C ARG A 123 -24.06 3.98 -4.17
N ASN A 124 -23.60 3.78 -2.95
CA ASN A 124 -24.45 3.38 -1.82
C ASN A 124 -25.56 4.40 -1.56
N LYS A 125 -25.26 5.72 -1.67
CA LYS A 125 -26.29 6.77 -1.52
C LYS A 125 -27.37 6.68 -2.61
N ARG A 126 -26.99 6.42 -3.87
CA ARG A 126 -27.93 6.26 -4.98
C ARG A 126 -28.79 5.01 -4.80
N GLU A 127 -28.19 3.89 -4.39
CA GLU A 127 -28.90 2.65 -4.10
C GLU A 127 -29.90 2.84 -2.94
N GLN A 128 -29.49 3.52 -1.87
CA GLN A 128 -30.38 3.86 -0.75
C GLN A 128 -31.56 4.73 -1.20
N GLN A 129 -31.31 5.76 -2.01
CA GLN A 129 -32.37 6.62 -2.55
C GLN A 129 -33.34 5.85 -3.43
N ALA A 130 -32.84 4.95 -4.27
CA ALA A 130 -33.67 4.08 -5.12
C ALA A 130 -34.54 3.13 -4.28
N GLN A 131 -33.99 2.54 -3.22
CA GLN A 131 -34.75 1.68 -2.29
C GLN A 131 -35.84 2.45 -1.56
N VAL A 132 -35.55 3.67 -1.09
CA VAL A 132 -36.55 4.53 -0.43
C VAL A 132 -37.67 4.90 -1.40
N ALA A 133 -37.34 5.28 -2.64
CA ALA A 133 -38.33 5.57 -3.67
C ALA A 133 -39.24 4.36 -3.96
N GLN A 134 -38.65 3.17 -4.11
CA GLN A 134 -39.41 1.92 -4.30
C GLN A 134 -40.32 1.60 -3.11
N ALA A 135 -39.82 1.75 -1.88
CA ALA A 135 -40.61 1.53 -0.67
C ALA A 135 -41.79 2.51 -0.57
N LEU A 136 -41.58 3.79 -0.94
CA LEU A 136 -42.64 4.79 -1.00
C LEU A 136 -43.72 4.43 -2.03
N GLU A 137 -43.33 3.97 -3.23
CA GLU A 137 -44.30 3.54 -4.24
C GLU A 137 -45.15 2.33 -3.78
N VAL A 138 -44.51 1.35 -3.13
CA VAL A 138 -45.22 0.19 -2.58
C VAL A 138 -46.18 0.62 -1.47
N TRP A 139 -45.74 1.52 -0.59
CA TRP A 139 -46.58 2.08 0.47
C TRP A 139 -47.77 2.84 -0.10
N GLN A 140 -47.57 3.72 -1.08
CA GLN A 140 -48.65 4.48 -1.74
C GLN A 140 -49.67 3.54 -2.39
N ARG A 141 -49.22 2.51 -3.12
CA ARG A 141 -50.12 1.48 -3.68
C ARG A 141 -50.94 0.76 -2.59
N GLY A 142 -50.34 0.47 -1.44
CA GLY A 142 -51.02 -0.12 -0.29
C GLY A 142 -52.07 0.81 0.33
N VAL A 143 -51.79 2.12 0.42
CA VAL A 143 -52.74 3.13 0.91
C VAL A 143 -53.92 3.28 -0.05
N SER A 144 -53.69 3.41 -1.35
CA SER A 144 -54.76 3.51 -2.36
C SER A 144 -55.65 2.26 -2.40
N SER A 145 -55.09 1.07 -2.21
CA SER A 145 -55.88 -0.17 -2.09
C SER A 145 -56.75 -0.19 -0.83
N ARG A 146 -56.28 0.38 0.28
CA ARG A 146 -57.04 0.48 1.53
C ARG A 146 -58.18 1.50 1.43
N GLU A 147 -57.96 2.63 0.75
CA GLU A 147 -59.00 3.63 0.47
C GLU A 147 -60.07 3.07 -0.48
N ALA A 148 -59.68 2.30 -1.51
CA ALA A 148 -60.62 1.62 -2.40
C ALA A 148 -61.50 0.59 -1.67
N HIS A 149 -60.96 -0.15 -0.70
CA HIS A 149 -61.76 -1.07 0.12
C HIS A 149 -62.58 -0.37 1.21
N GLY A 150 -62.19 0.82 1.65
CA GLY A 150 -62.99 1.66 2.55
C GLY A 150 -64.18 2.33 1.84
N ALA A 151 -64.03 2.68 0.56
CA ALA A 151 -65.07 3.32 -0.25
C ALA A 151 -66.15 2.35 -0.78
N VAL A 152 -65.95 1.03 -0.67
CA VAL A 152 -66.95 0.00 -1.01
C VAL A 152 -67.80 -0.39 0.24
N GLY A 153 -67.62 0.30 1.37
CA GLY A 153 -68.32 0.02 2.63
C GLY A 153 -69.58 0.86 2.91
N ASP A 154 -69.93 1.81 2.06
CA ASP A 154 -71.16 2.63 2.20
C ASP A 154 -72.09 2.35 1.01
N ILE A 155 -72.93 1.31 1.13
CA ILE A 155 -74.33 1.22 0.66
C ILE A 155 -74.92 -0.08 1.27
N GLY A 156 -75.64 0.11 2.38
CA GLY A 156 -76.86 -0.62 2.77
C GLY A 156 -76.84 -2.14 2.96
N ALA A 157 -76.73 -2.58 4.22
CA ALA A 157 -77.60 -3.62 4.79
C ALA A 157 -77.54 -3.58 6.33
N ILE A 158 -78.67 -3.22 6.95
CA ILE A 158 -78.89 -3.33 8.40
C ILE A 158 -79.15 -4.79 8.73
N GLY A 159 -78.41 -5.37 9.68
CA GLY A 159 -78.71 -6.68 10.24
C GLY A 159 -77.61 -7.29 11.11
N GLU A 160 -77.66 -6.95 12.41
CA GLU A 160 -77.17 -7.73 13.57
C GLU A 160 -75.65 -7.89 13.86
N ILE A 161 -75.38 -7.75 15.16
CA ILE A 161 -74.09 -7.73 15.87
C ILE A 161 -73.74 -9.17 16.32
N ALA A 162 -72.62 -9.78 15.89
CA ALA A 162 -71.40 -10.16 16.67
C ALA A 162 -70.86 -11.55 16.20
N PRO A 163 -69.65 -12.01 16.60
CA PRO A 163 -68.35 -11.34 16.70
C PRO A 163 -67.22 -12.07 15.92
N ARG A 164 -66.18 -11.29 15.59
CA ARG A 164 -64.76 -11.63 15.36
C ARG A 164 -64.37 -13.11 15.18
N VAL A 165 -63.94 -13.45 13.96
CA VAL A 165 -62.90 -14.47 13.73
C VAL A 165 -61.64 -13.74 13.27
N CYS A 166 -60.63 -13.77 14.14
CA CYS A 166 -59.28 -13.29 13.89
C CYS A 166 -58.66 -14.04 12.71
N VAL A 167 -58.23 -13.31 11.68
CA VAL A 167 -57.20 -13.81 10.77
C VAL A 167 -55.92 -13.08 11.14
N ASP A 168 -54.99 -13.82 11.73
CA ASP A 168 -53.63 -13.41 12.03
C ASP A 168 -52.98 -12.83 10.77
N LYS A 169 -52.93 -11.51 10.68
CA LYS A 169 -51.93 -10.84 9.84
C LYS A 169 -50.70 -10.65 10.71
N ALA A 170 -49.79 -11.60 10.60
CA ALA A 170 -48.43 -11.47 11.11
C ALA A 170 -47.83 -10.15 10.59
N CYS A 171 -47.75 -9.15 11.47
CA CYS A 171 -46.95 -7.97 11.25
C CYS A 171 -45.48 -8.42 11.21
N THR A 172 -44.91 -8.56 10.02
CA THR A 172 -43.45 -8.57 9.86
C THR A 172 -42.93 -7.19 10.25
N ALA A 173 -42.52 -7.08 11.51
CA ALA A 173 -41.79 -5.93 12.03
C ALA A 173 -40.47 -5.83 11.26
N VAL A 174 -40.35 -4.81 10.42
CA VAL A 174 -39.08 -4.37 9.86
C VAL A 174 -38.24 -3.86 11.03
N ALA A 175 -37.23 -4.64 11.42
CA ALA A 175 -36.30 -4.28 12.47
C ALA A 175 -35.43 -3.10 12.03
N TRP A 176 -35.86 -1.88 12.37
CA TRP A 176 -34.98 -0.73 12.46
C TRP A 176 -34.45 -0.66 13.89
N VAL A 177 -33.27 -1.22 14.14
CA VAL A 177 -32.51 -0.93 15.36
C VAL A 177 -31.08 -0.55 14.97
N GLY A 178 -30.91 0.73 14.69
CA GLY A 178 -29.67 1.44 15.02
C GLY A 178 -29.89 2.14 16.36
N LYS A 179 -29.28 1.63 17.43
CA LYS A 179 -29.09 2.39 18.67
C LYS A 179 -27.60 2.42 19.00
N THR A 180 -27.07 3.62 18.84
CA THR A 180 -25.77 4.09 19.29
C THR A 180 -25.63 3.89 20.81
N HIS A 181 -24.59 3.19 21.23
CA HIS A 181 -24.07 3.32 22.59
C HIS A 181 -22.74 4.08 22.55
N SER A 182 -22.83 5.36 22.92
CA SER A 182 -21.70 6.13 23.40
C SER A 182 -21.46 5.71 24.86
N ALA A 183 -20.37 5.00 25.12
CA ALA A 183 -19.84 4.84 26.48
C ALA A 183 -18.46 5.48 26.52
N SER A 184 -18.37 6.60 27.24
CA SER A 184 -17.15 7.33 27.53
C SER A 184 -16.42 6.72 28.72
N ARG A 185 -15.09 6.56 28.53
CA ARG A 185 -14.00 6.50 29.53
C ARG A 185 -14.04 5.40 30.60
N THR A 186 -13.04 4.51 30.55
CA THR A 186 -11.84 4.57 31.40
C THR A 186 -10.83 3.49 30.99
N SER A 187 -9.58 3.90 30.77
CA SER A 187 -8.38 3.06 30.91
C SER A 187 -7.60 3.67 32.08
N PRO A 188 -6.99 2.84 32.95
CA PRO A 188 -5.58 2.54 32.72
C PRO A 188 -5.18 1.08 33.00
N GLU A 189 -4.26 0.58 32.17
CA GLU A 189 -3.26 -0.47 32.47
C GLU A 189 -2.34 -0.07 33.66
N PRO A 190 -1.33 -0.87 34.12
CA PRO A 190 -0.88 -2.22 33.73
C PRO A 190 -0.61 -3.18 34.94
N GLY A 191 -0.40 -4.47 34.69
CA GLY A 191 0.02 -5.43 35.71
C GLY A 191 0.63 -6.73 35.14
N ALA A 192 1.92 -6.66 34.81
CA ALA A 192 2.88 -7.77 34.67
C ALA A 192 2.71 -8.86 35.76
N LEU A 193 3.02 -10.16 35.64
CA LEU A 193 4.11 -10.89 34.93
C LEU A 193 3.87 -12.45 35.11
N PRO A 194 4.81 -13.37 34.77
CA PRO A 194 4.55 -14.59 34.00
C PRO A 194 4.58 -15.90 34.82
N CYS A 195 4.37 -17.05 34.15
CA CYS A 195 5.12 -18.32 34.28
C CYS A 195 4.27 -19.55 33.92
N CYS A 196 4.82 -20.45 33.09
CA CYS A 196 4.73 -21.92 33.18
C CYS A 196 5.76 -22.48 32.18
N LYS A 197 6.93 -22.91 32.68
CA LYS A 197 7.39 -24.30 32.88
C LYS A 197 8.03 -24.91 31.63
#